data_AF-A0A099CUE4-F1
#
_entry.id   AF-A0A099CUE4-F1
#
_cell.length_a   1.000
_cell.length_b   1.000
_cell.length_c   1.000
_cell.angle_alpha   90.00
_cell.angle_beta   90.00
_cell.angle_gamma   90.00
#
_symmetry.space_group_name_H-M   'P 1'
#
loop_
_entity.id
_entity.type
_entity.pdbx_description
1 polymer ?
#
loop_
_entity_poly.entity_id
_entity_poly.type
_entity_poly.pdbx_seq_one_letter_code
_entity_poly.pdbx_strand_id
1 'polypeptide(L)'
;MAAALTVAWMLSGCMSSLMTKTPGAAPTPAPGKALVVFMRPSSFGGAIQSSVYDTGKQGDDFIGIVSAKTKLAYQADPGTHLFMVVAENGDFMNATLDAGKTYYVLVAPRMGVFKARFSLLPIHNDPAAKYSLQSERFQSWQHETSFVIKTPAADQWYTAHEADVNAKQAKYMQKWNRASAEQKAELTLHAADGL
;
A
#
# COMPACT_ATOMS: atom_id res chain seq x y z
N MET A 1 -48.58 -31.48 -11.29
CA MET A 1 -47.40 -30.85 -11.93
C MET A 1 -46.95 -29.72 -11.01
N ALA A 2 -45.88 -29.92 -10.25
CA ALA A 2 -45.29 -28.88 -9.41
C ALA A 2 -43.92 -28.53 -10.03
N ALA A 3 -43.84 -27.36 -10.66
CA ALA A 3 -42.61 -26.85 -11.24
C ALA A 3 -41.78 -26.22 -10.13
N ALA A 4 -40.68 -26.88 -9.75
CA ALA A 4 -39.69 -26.34 -8.84
C ALA A 4 -38.89 -25.25 -9.56
N LEU A 5 -39.06 -24.00 -9.11
CA LEU A 5 -38.27 -22.86 -9.57
C LEU A 5 -36.97 -22.81 -8.76
N THR A 6 -35.94 -23.51 -9.22
CA THR A 6 -34.59 -23.43 -8.66
C THR A 6 -33.96 -22.08 -9.03
N VAL A 7 -34.00 -21.14 -8.09
CA VAL A 7 -33.21 -19.90 -8.18
C VAL A 7 -31.75 -20.28 -7.96
N ALA A 8 -31.01 -20.43 -9.06
CA ALA A 8 -29.56 -20.58 -9.04
C ALA A 8 -28.95 -19.27 -8.54
N TRP A 9 -28.55 -19.26 -7.27
CA TRP A 9 -27.66 -18.24 -6.72
C TRP A 9 -26.32 -18.37 -7.44
N MET A 10 -26.09 -17.53 -8.45
CA MET A 10 -24.77 -17.31 -9.00
C MET A 10 -23.91 -16.73 -7.87
N LEU A 11 -23.07 -17.59 -7.28
CA LEU A 11 -21.98 -17.20 -6.42
C LEU A 11 -20.95 -16.45 -7.27
N SER A 12 -21.23 -15.18 -7.56
CA SER A 12 -20.22 -14.24 -8.05
C SER A 12 -19.18 -14.10 -6.95
N GLY A 13 -18.09 -14.87 -7.04
CA GLY A 13 -16.92 -14.67 -6.21
C GLY A 13 -16.50 -13.20 -6.34
N CYS A 14 -16.41 -12.49 -5.22
CA CYS A 14 -15.96 -11.11 -5.18
C CYS A 14 -14.48 -11.03 -5.58
N MET A 15 -14.19 -11.11 -6.88
CA MET A 15 -12.94 -10.59 -7.41
C MET A 15 -13.05 -9.08 -7.26
N SER A 16 -12.29 -8.52 -6.32
CA SER A 16 -12.26 -7.08 -6.06
C SER A 16 -11.91 -6.34 -7.34
N SER A 17 -12.91 -5.77 -8.02
CA SER A 17 -12.79 -5.04 -9.29
C SER A 17 -11.98 -3.74 -9.17
N LEU A 18 -11.54 -3.40 -7.96
CA LEU A 18 -10.87 -2.15 -7.59
C LEU A 18 -9.46 -2.04 -8.22
N MET A 19 -8.76 -3.16 -8.38
CA MET A 19 -7.42 -3.18 -8.95
C MET A 19 -7.35 -4.22 -10.06
N THR A 20 -6.67 -3.90 -11.16
CA THR A 20 -6.44 -4.84 -12.27
C THR A 20 -4.96 -5.03 -12.53
N LYS A 21 -4.56 -6.23 -12.95
CA LYS A 21 -3.17 -6.50 -13.33
C LYS A 21 -2.80 -5.70 -14.57
N THR A 22 -1.61 -5.12 -14.56
CA THR A 22 -1.06 -4.45 -15.75
C THR A 22 -0.04 -5.37 -16.41
N PRO A 23 -0.26 -5.78 -17.68
CA PRO A 23 0.78 -6.38 -18.48
C PRO A 23 1.78 -5.30 -18.91
N GLY A 24 3.08 -5.54 -18.73
CA GLY A 24 4.11 -4.61 -19.18
C GLY A 24 5.39 -4.67 -18.37
N ALA A 25 6.36 -3.85 -18.79
CA ALA A 25 7.58 -3.60 -18.04
C ALA A 25 7.27 -2.90 -16.71
N ALA A 26 8.19 -3.01 -15.74
CA ALA A 26 8.09 -2.26 -14.49
C ALA A 26 8.04 -0.75 -14.80
N PRO A 27 7.11 0.01 -14.19
CA PRO A 27 7.06 1.46 -14.36
C PRO A 27 8.36 2.12 -13.92
N THR A 28 8.69 3.24 -14.56
CA THR A 28 9.79 4.13 -14.16
C THR A 28 9.24 5.49 -13.71
N PRO A 29 10.02 6.29 -12.95
CA PRO A 29 9.61 7.65 -12.59
C PRO A 29 9.36 8.50 -13.84
N ALA A 30 8.23 9.21 -13.87
CA ALA A 30 7.96 10.19 -14.91
C ALA A 30 8.91 11.40 -14.78
N PRO A 31 9.12 12.19 -15.85
CA PRO A 31 9.96 13.39 -15.77
C PRO A 31 9.55 14.31 -14.61
N GLY A 32 10.50 14.61 -13.73
CA GLY A 32 10.29 15.46 -12.55
C GLY A 32 9.58 14.81 -11.36
N LYS A 33 9.21 13.52 -11.45
CA LYS A 33 8.55 12.76 -10.38
C LYS A 33 9.50 11.76 -9.73
N ALA A 34 9.15 11.30 -8.55
CA ALA A 34 9.69 10.08 -7.93
C ALA A 34 8.69 8.93 -8.11
N LEU A 35 9.16 7.68 -8.10
CA LEU A 35 8.29 6.50 -8.14
C LEU A 35 8.34 5.79 -6.78
N VAL A 36 7.19 5.55 -6.16
CA VAL A 36 7.09 4.73 -4.94
C VAL A 36 6.33 3.44 -5.25
N VAL A 37 6.98 2.30 -4.99
CA VAL A 37 6.40 0.98 -5.23
C VAL A 37 5.99 0.35 -3.90
N PHE A 38 4.68 0.24 -3.68
CA PHE A 38 4.11 -0.44 -2.52
C PHE A 38 3.87 -1.91 -2.86
N MET A 39 4.48 -2.83 -2.11
CA MET A 39 4.46 -4.26 -2.40
C MET A 39 3.93 -5.08 -1.22
N ARG A 40 3.01 -6.00 -1.50
CA ARG A 40 2.51 -6.98 -0.52
C ARG A 40 2.82 -8.41 -0.99
N PRO A 41 4.03 -8.92 -0.73
CA PRO A 41 4.39 -10.29 -1.08
C PRO A 41 3.68 -11.34 -0.22
N SER A 42 3.21 -11.00 0.98
CA SER A 42 2.57 -11.98 1.87
C SER A 42 1.11 -12.29 1.48
N SER A 43 0.76 -13.57 1.47
CA SER A 43 -0.64 -14.04 1.37
C SER A 43 -1.39 -14.01 2.71
N PHE A 44 -0.69 -13.79 3.82
CA PHE A 44 -1.31 -13.72 5.14
C PHE A 44 -2.31 -12.55 5.21
N GLY A 45 -3.49 -12.80 5.78
CA GLY A 45 -4.61 -11.85 5.77
C GLY A 45 -5.16 -11.56 4.37
N GLY A 46 -5.09 -12.51 3.43
CA GLY A 46 -5.40 -12.31 2.00
C GLY A 46 -6.79 -11.72 1.70
N ALA A 47 -7.77 -11.98 2.56
CA ALA A 47 -9.12 -11.42 2.43
C ALA A 47 -9.23 -9.95 2.91
N ILE A 48 -8.19 -9.40 3.54
CA ILE A 48 -8.17 -8.02 4.03
C ILE A 48 -7.54 -7.12 2.97
N GLN A 49 -8.28 -6.06 2.61
CA GLN A 49 -7.80 -4.98 1.76
C GLN A 49 -6.91 -4.04 2.58
N SER A 50 -5.78 -3.64 1.99
CA SER A 50 -4.90 -2.60 2.50
C SER A 50 -4.86 -1.46 1.50
N SER A 51 -5.61 -0.41 1.80
CA SER A 51 -5.65 0.83 1.02
C SER A 51 -4.48 1.73 1.43
N VAL A 52 -3.83 2.38 0.47
CA VAL A 52 -2.65 3.21 0.68
C VAL A 52 -2.91 4.62 0.16
N TYR A 53 -2.40 5.60 0.90
CA TYR A 53 -2.64 7.02 0.68
C TYR A 53 -1.35 7.82 0.82
N ASP A 54 -1.26 8.93 0.10
CA ASP A 54 -0.33 10.01 0.38
C ASP A 54 -1.10 11.12 1.11
N THR A 55 -0.87 11.23 2.42
CA THR A 55 -1.69 12.02 3.34
C THR A 55 -1.09 13.40 3.63
N GLY A 56 -0.40 13.96 2.63
CA GLY A 56 0.31 15.24 2.70
C GLY A 56 -0.59 16.45 2.99
N LYS A 57 -0.01 17.66 2.92
CA LYS A 57 -0.58 18.90 3.50
C LYS A 57 -2.00 19.31 3.01
N GLN A 58 -2.58 18.65 2.01
CA GLN A 58 -3.95 18.91 1.53
C GLN A 58 -4.69 17.61 1.22
N GLY A 59 -5.22 16.97 2.27
CA GLY A 59 -6.06 15.79 2.15
C GLY A 59 -5.29 14.52 1.77
N ASP A 60 -6.04 13.43 1.63
CA ASP A 60 -5.50 12.12 1.32
C ASP A 60 -5.59 11.87 -0.19
N ASP A 61 -4.45 11.74 -0.87
CA ASP A 61 -4.44 11.20 -2.23
C ASP A 61 -4.55 9.67 -2.15
N PHE A 62 -5.67 9.14 -2.61
CA PHE A 62 -5.91 7.71 -2.66
C PHE A 62 -5.11 7.06 -3.80
N ILE A 63 -4.02 6.43 -3.42
CA ILE A 63 -3.09 5.75 -4.32
C ILE A 63 -3.72 4.46 -4.88
N GLY A 64 -4.33 3.65 -4.01
CA GLY A 64 -4.97 2.40 -4.41
C GLY A 64 -4.99 1.33 -3.31
N ILE A 65 -5.29 0.10 -3.70
CA ILE A 65 -5.36 -1.06 -2.80
C ILE A 65 -4.26 -2.05 -3.15
N VAL A 66 -3.49 -2.48 -2.14
CA VAL A 66 -2.42 -3.47 -2.31
C VAL A 66 -2.90 -4.83 -1.82
N SER A 67 -3.49 -5.64 -2.70
CA SER A 67 -3.91 -7.01 -2.37
C SER A 67 -2.72 -7.96 -2.18
N ALA A 68 -2.97 -9.12 -1.57
CA ALA A 68 -1.95 -10.17 -1.46
C ALA A 68 -1.34 -10.51 -2.83
N LYS A 69 -0.01 -10.66 -2.87
CA LYS A 69 0.76 -10.98 -4.08
C LYS A 69 0.67 -9.91 -5.19
N THR A 70 0.41 -8.65 -4.80
CA THR A 70 0.39 -7.52 -5.72
C THR A 70 1.34 -6.41 -5.28
N LYS A 71 1.67 -5.53 -6.22
CA LYS A 71 2.36 -4.26 -6.00
C LYS A 71 1.76 -3.19 -6.89
N LEU A 72 1.83 -1.94 -6.47
CA LEU A 72 1.42 -0.80 -7.28
C LEU A 72 2.51 0.27 -7.25
N ALA A 73 2.56 1.08 -8.31
CA ALA A 73 3.54 2.14 -8.45
C ALA A 73 2.83 3.50 -8.42
N TYR A 74 3.33 4.43 -7.62
CA TYR A 74 2.78 5.77 -7.41
C TYR A 74 3.79 6.82 -7.88
N GLN A 75 3.35 7.71 -8.76
CA GLN A 75 4.15 8.85 -9.25
C GLN A 75 4.01 10.01 -8.25
N ALA A 76 4.96 10.12 -7.34
CA ALA A 76 4.98 11.14 -6.29
C ALA A 76 5.72 12.39 -6.76
N ASP A 77 5.32 13.56 -6.25
CA ASP A 77 6.19 14.73 -6.29
C ASP A 77 7.47 14.48 -5.47
N PRO A 78 8.62 15.11 -5.81
CA PRO A 78 9.78 15.12 -4.94
C PRO A 78 9.51 15.92 -3.65
N GLY A 79 10.12 15.51 -2.54
CA GLY A 79 10.02 16.19 -1.26
C GLY A 79 9.58 15.28 -0.12
N THR A 80 8.96 15.87 0.91
CA THR A 80 8.53 15.15 2.12
C THR A 80 7.08 14.68 1.99
N HIS A 81 6.85 13.40 2.27
CA HIS A 81 5.54 12.75 2.26
C HIS A 81 5.23 12.08 3.59
N LEU A 82 3.94 11.91 3.84
CA LEU A 82 3.43 11.05 4.90
C LEU A 82 2.50 10.02 4.27
N PHE A 83 3.01 8.82 4.07
CA PHE A 83 2.20 7.73 3.55
C PHE A 83 1.41 7.08 4.67
N MET A 84 0.19 6.66 4.35
CA MET A 84 -0.70 5.95 5.26
C MET A 84 -1.16 4.64 4.63
N VAL A 85 -1.26 3.59 5.44
CA VAL A 85 -2.02 2.39 5.11
C VAL A 85 -3.23 2.28 6.01
N VAL A 86 -4.39 1.98 5.42
CA VAL A 86 -5.63 1.72 6.13
C VAL A 86 -6.15 0.32 5.82
N ALA A 87 -6.43 -0.41 6.90
CA ALA A 87 -7.11 -1.70 6.94
C ALA A 87 -8.04 -1.71 8.19
N GLU A 88 -7.91 -2.72 9.06
CA GLU A 88 -8.47 -2.65 10.42
C GLU A 88 -7.87 -1.51 11.26
N ASN A 89 -6.63 -1.15 10.96
CA ASN A 89 -5.89 -0.07 11.59
C ASN A 89 -5.47 0.98 10.55
N GLY A 90 -5.07 2.15 11.04
CA GLY A 90 -4.16 3.05 10.32
C GLY A 90 -2.73 2.82 10.78
N ASP A 91 -1.77 2.98 9.87
CA ASP A 91 -0.35 3.11 10.18
C ASP A 91 0.30 4.07 9.20
N PHE A 92 1.41 4.70 9.60
CA PHE A 92 2.03 5.79 8.85
C PHE A 92 3.52 5.52 8.61
N MET A 93 4.06 6.12 7.56
CA MET A 93 5.48 6.12 7.24
C MET A 93 5.87 7.47 6.63
N ASN A 94 6.91 8.10 7.17
CA ASN A 94 7.49 9.29 6.55
C ASN A 94 8.28 8.88 5.31
N ALA A 95 8.36 9.76 4.32
CA ALA A 95 9.29 9.60 3.22
C ALA A 95 9.91 10.94 2.80
N THR A 96 11.16 10.89 2.34
CA THR A 96 11.79 11.97 1.58
C THR A 96 12.20 11.43 0.22
N LEU A 97 11.67 12.02 -0.85
CA LEU A 97 11.80 11.51 -2.21
C LEU A 97 12.56 12.51 -3.10
N ASP A 98 13.55 12.02 -3.85
CA ASP A 98 14.23 12.79 -4.87
C ASP A 98 13.63 12.49 -6.26
N ALA A 99 13.63 13.51 -7.13
CA ALA A 99 13.20 13.35 -8.51
C ALA A 99 14.02 12.29 -9.25
N GLY A 100 13.35 11.51 -10.10
CA GLY A 100 13.99 10.50 -10.95
C GLY A 100 14.37 9.19 -10.23
N LYS A 101 14.11 9.06 -8.93
CA LYS A 101 14.42 7.85 -8.16
C LYS A 101 13.21 6.94 -7.96
N THR A 102 13.48 5.64 -7.79
CA THR A 102 12.47 4.65 -7.41
C THR A 102 12.69 4.14 -5.98
N TYR A 103 11.63 4.15 -5.19
CA TYR A 103 11.61 3.72 -3.80
C TYR A 103 10.68 2.53 -3.61
N TYR A 104 10.94 1.71 -2.58
CA TYR A 104 10.18 0.49 -2.32
C TYR A 104 9.70 0.43 -0.88
N VAL A 105 8.45 0.01 -0.71
CA VAL A 105 7.77 -0.06 0.58
C VAL A 105 7.05 -1.38 0.69
N LEU A 106 7.30 -2.12 1.77
CA LEU A 106 6.52 -3.30 2.10
C LEU A 106 5.22 -2.92 2.78
N VAL A 107 4.12 -3.47 2.27
CA VAL A 107 2.82 -3.49 2.94
C VAL A 107 2.73 -4.79 3.72
N ALA A 108 3.20 -4.77 4.97
CA ALA A 108 3.40 -5.97 5.77
C ALA A 108 2.17 -6.26 6.66
N PRO A 109 1.51 -7.43 6.51
CA PRO A 109 0.50 -7.84 7.45
C PRO A 109 1.14 -8.25 8.79
N ARG A 110 0.48 -7.92 9.89
CA ARG A 110 0.85 -8.28 11.26
C ARG A 110 -0.37 -8.86 11.96
N MET A 111 -0.13 -9.80 12.88
CA MET A 111 -1.20 -10.35 13.73
C MET A 111 -1.87 -9.21 14.51
N GLY A 112 -3.19 -9.10 14.37
CA GLY A 112 -4.04 -8.27 15.23
C GLY A 112 -4.81 -9.13 16.23
N VAL A 113 -5.63 -8.49 17.06
CA VAL A 113 -6.46 -9.17 18.06
C VAL A 113 -7.63 -9.91 17.39
N PHE A 114 -8.14 -9.41 16.26
CA PHE A 114 -9.33 -9.96 15.58
C PHE A 114 -9.14 -10.20 14.07
N LYS A 115 -8.61 -9.26 13.28
CA LYS A 115 -8.08 -9.54 11.93
C LYS A 115 -6.64 -9.00 11.77
N ALA A 116 -6.11 -9.10 10.54
CA ALA A 116 -4.76 -8.65 10.22
C ALA A 116 -4.67 -7.12 10.20
N ARG A 117 -3.61 -6.60 10.81
CA ARG A 117 -3.20 -5.20 10.73
C ARG A 117 -2.12 -5.02 9.68
N PHE A 118 -1.94 -3.81 9.15
CA PHE A 118 -0.91 -3.53 8.16
C PHE A 118 -0.01 -2.39 8.61
N SER A 119 1.24 -2.45 8.15
CA SER A 119 2.25 -1.41 8.27
C SER A 119 2.94 -1.18 6.94
N LEU A 120 3.38 0.05 6.73
CA LEU A 120 4.30 0.42 5.68
C LEU A 120 5.72 0.32 6.24
N LEU A 121 6.54 -0.58 5.68
CA LEU A 121 7.92 -0.77 6.11
C LEU A 121 8.84 -0.32 4.97
N PRO A 122 9.69 0.70 5.18
CA PRO A 122 10.63 1.15 4.16
C PRO A 122 11.62 0.03 3.82
N ILE A 123 11.94 -0.11 2.53
CA ILE A 123 13.05 -0.97 2.07
C ILE A 123 14.21 -0.03 1.75
N HIS A 124 15.30 -0.17 2.50
CA HIS A 124 16.42 0.75 2.46
C HIS A 124 17.48 0.34 1.44
N ASN A 125 18.21 1.34 0.95
CA ASN A 125 19.42 1.15 0.13
C ASN A 125 20.66 1.00 1.02
N ASP A 126 20.56 0.12 2.01
CA ASP A 126 21.61 -0.21 2.97
C ASP A 126 21.67 -1.74 3.13
N PRO A 127 22.82 -2.39 2.88
CA PRO A 127 22.96 -3.84 3.03
C PRO A 127 22.78 -4.33 4.47
N ALA A 128 22.98 -3.48 5.48
CA ALA A 128 22.80 -3.83 6.89
C ALA A 128 21.36 -3.66 7.38
N ALA A 129 20.49 -3.02 6.58
CA ALA A 129 19.11 -2.79 6.97
C ALA A 129 18.29 -4.08 7.02
N LYS A 130 17.35 -4.14 7.97
CA LYS A 130 16.41 -5.26 8.12
C LYS A 130 15.63 -5.56 6.85
N TYR A 131 15.21 -4.53 6.14
CA TYR A 131 14.60 -4.61 4.82
C TYR A 131 15.50 -3.87 3.85
N SER A 132 16.27 -4.62 3.07
CA SER A 132 17.33 -4.07 2.21
C SER A 132 17.05 -4.39 0.73
N LEU A 133 17.30 -3.42 -0.14
CA LEU A 133 17.26 -3.59 -1.60
C LEU A 133 18.33 -4.58 -2.10
N GLN A 134 19.39 -4.79 -1.32
CA GLN A 134 20.47 -5.73 -1.63
C GLN A 134 20.16 -7.17 -1.20
N SER A 135 19.05 -7.40 -0.49
CA SER A 135 18.71 -8.73 0.02
C SER A 135 18.14 -9.66 -1.08
N GLU A 136 18.41 -10.96 -0.98
CA GLU A 136 17.75 -11.98 -1.82
C GLU A 136 16.22 -11.97 -1.65
N ARG A 137 15.77 -11.57 -0.45
CA ARG A 137 14.37 -11.47 -0.12
C ARG A 137 13.68 -10.38 -0.96
N PHE A 138 14.35 -9.26 -1.22
CA PHE A 138 13.84 -8.21 -2.11
C PHE A 138 13.63 -8.72 -3.53
N GLN A 139 14.59 -9.47 -4.07
CA GLN A 139 14.45 -10.11 -5.39
C GLN A 139 13.25 -11.05 -5.42
N SER A 140 13.09 -11.87 -4.37
CA SER A 140 11.93 -12.75 -4.25
C SER A 140 10.61 -11.98 -4.19
N TRP A 141 10.53 -10.87 -3.44
CA TRP A 141 9.32 -10.03 -3.41
C TRP A 141 8.96 -9.46 -4.78
N GLN A 142 9.96 -9.10 -5.59
CA GLN A 142 9.74 -8.60 -6.95
C GLN A 142 9.08 -9.65 -7.85
N HIS A 143 9.45 -10.93 -7.71
CA HIS A 143 8.87 -12.06 -8.44
C HIS A 143 7.54 -12.54 -7.86
N GLU A 144 7.37 -12.49 -6.53
CA GLU A 144 6.16 -12.92 -5.82
C GLU A 144 4.98 -11.94 -6.00
N THR A 145 5.22 -10.75 -6.56
CA THR A 145 4.19 -9.71 -6.71
C THR A 145 3.98 -9.31 -8.17
N SER A 146 2.72 -9.14 -8.56
CA SER A 146 2.35 -8.59 -9.88
C SER A 146 1.97 -7.12 -9.77
N PHE A 147 2.36 -6.30 -10.76
CA PHE A 147 1.89 -4.93 -10.83
C PHE A 147 0.38 -4.86 -11.06
N VAL A 148 -0.27 -3.97 -10.32
CA VAL A 148 -1.67 -3.62 -10.49
C VAL A 148 -1.85 -2.12 -10.62
N ILE A 149 -2.89 -1.72 -11.33
CA ILE A 149 -3.33 -0.33 -11.46
C ILE A 149 -4.74 -0.18 -10.92
N LYS A 150 -5.04 1.03 -10.46
CA LYS A 150 -6.35 1.44 -9.99
C LYS A 150 -7.37 1.40 -11.13
N THR A 151 -8.56 0.86 -10.87
CA THR A 151 -9.71 0.97 -11.79
C THR A 151 -10.65 2.08 -11.33
N PRO A 152 -11.57 2.58 -12.17
CA PRO A 152 -12.58 3.55 -11.74
C PRO A 152 -13.43 3.07 -10.55
N ALA A 153 -13.60 1.75 -10.38
CA ALA A 153 -14.33 1.19 -9.24
C ALA A 153 -13.61 1.44 -7.91
N ALA A 154 -12.28 1.55 -7.90
CA ALA A 154 -11.54 1.90 -6.69
C ALA A 154 -11.79 3.35 -6.25
N ASP A 155 -11.88 4.29 -7.19
CA ASP A 155 -12.19 5.69 -6.86
C ASP A 155 -13.62 5.83 -6.33
N GLN A 156 -14.57 5.09 -6.90
CA GLN A 156 -15.95 5.00 -6.38
C GLN A 156 -15.97 4.37 -4.98
N TRP A 157 -15.21 3.30 -4.78
CA TRP A 157 -15.07 2.68 -3.47
C TRP A 157 -14.51 3.68 -2.45
N TYR A 158 -13.45 4.41 -2.80
CA TYR A 158 -12.85 5.40 -1.91
C TYR A 158 -13.86 6.50 -1.56
N THR A 159 -14.56 7.05 -2.54
CA THR A 159 -15.62 8.06 -2.31
C THR A 159 -16.67 7.56 -1.31
N ALA A 160 -17.07 6.29 -1.42
CA ALA A 160 -18.03 5.68 -0.50
C ALA A 160 -17.49 5.40 0.91
N HIS A 161 -16.15 5.36 1.09
CA HIS A 161 -15.49 5.02 2.35
C HIS A 161 -14.64 6.16 2.94
N GLU A 162 -14.58 7.31 2.28
CA GLU A 162 -13.73 8.45 2.63
C GLU A 162 -13.92 8.88 4.09
N ALA A 163 -15.17 8.95 4.56
CA ALA A 163 -15.46 9.29 5.96
C ALA A 163 -14.86 8.30 6.98
N ASP A 164 -14.89 6.99 6.68
CA ASP A 164 -14.26 5.97 7.54
C ASP A 164 -12.73 6.04 7.47
N VAL A 165 -12.17 6.29 6.29
CA VAL A 165 -10.73 6.50 6.09
C VAL A 165 -10.26 7.70 6.90
N ASN A 166 -10.93 8.85 6.79
CA ASN A 166 -10.60 10.08 7.51
C ASN A 166 -10.75 9.90 9.02
N ALA A 167 -11.79 9.19 9.48
CA ALA A 167 -11.96 8.87 10.90
C ALA A 167 -10.81 8.00 11.44
N LYS A 168 -10.37 7.00 10.67
CA LYS A 168 -9.21 6.17 11.02
C LYS A 168 -7.92 6.97 10.98
N GLN A 169 -7.70 7.78 9.95
CA GLN A 169 -6.54 8.67 9.87
C GLN A 169 -6.46 9.54 11.12
N ALA A 170 -7.51 10.28 11.46
CA ALA A 170 -7.55 11.16 12.64
C ALA A 170 -7.25 10.39 13.93
N LYS A 171 -7.86 9.21 14.11
CA LYS A 171 -7.63 8.35 15.28
C LYS A 171 -6.18 7.87 15.37
N TYR A 172 -5.63 7.33 14.29
CA TYR A 172 -4.29 6.74 14.31
C TYR A 172 -3.18 7.80 14.23
N MET A 173 -3.48 9.01 13.73
CA MET A 173 -2.56 10.14 13.76
C MET A 173 -2.21 10.53 15.19
N GLN A 174 -3.16 10.44 16.14
CA GLN A 174 -2.86 10.66 17.56
C GLN A 174 -1.83 9.66 18.09
N LYS A 175 -1.91 8.40 17.65
CA LYS A 175 -0.92 7.36 18.01
C LYS A 175 0.42 7.66 17.35
N TRP A 176 0.43 8.01 16.07
CA TRP A 176 1.65 8.38 15.33
C TRP A 176 2.36 9.56 15.98
N ASN A 177 1.62 10.61 16.36
CA ASN A 177 2.19 11.80 16.98
C ASN A 177 2.87 11.49 18.32
N ARG A 178 2.35 10.52 19.08
CA ARG A 178 2.91 10.04 20.35
C ARG A 178 4.02 8.99 20.20
N ALA A 179 4.27 8.49 18.98
CA ALA A 179 5.36 7.53 18.75
C ALA A 179 6.72 8.19 19.00
N SER A 180 7.67 7.40 19.52
CA SER A 180 9.02 7.88 19.82
C SER A 180 9.78 8.24 18.55
N ALA A 181 10.89 8.98 18.69
CA ALA A 181 11.74 9.34 17.57
C ALA A 181 12.31 8.09 16.88
N GLU A 182 12.67 7.07 17.66
CA GLU A 182 13.19 5.79 17.17
C GLU A 182 12.13 5.03 16.36
N GLN A 183 10.90 4.97 16.87
CA GLN A 183 9.78 4.34 16.16
C GLN A 183 9.48 5.04 14.83
N LYS A 184 9.55 6.38 14.81
CA LYS A 184 9.37 7.15 13.57
C LYS A 184 10.55 6.96 12.63
N ALA A 185 11.78 6.86 13.14
CA ALA A 185 12.98 6.60 12.34
C ALA A 185 12.91 5.23 11.65
N GLU A 186 12.46 4.18 12.35
CA GLU A 186 12.21 2.85 11.74
C GLU A 186 11.15 2.88 10.63
N LEU A 187 10.24 3.85 10.68
CA LEU A 187 9.15 4.07 9.72
C LEU A 187 9.41 5.32 8.87
N THR A 188 10.66 5.54 8.49
CA THR A 188 11.06 6.63 7.60
C THR A 188 11.82 6.08 6.40
N LEU A 189 11.34 6.39 5.20
CA LEU A 189 12.05 6.17 3.94
C LEU A 189 12.90 7.42 3.63
N HIS A 190 14.21 7.25 3.44
CA HIS A 190 15.14 8.36 3.23
C HIS A 190 15.41 8.61 1.75
N ALA A 191 15.83 9.83 1.41
CA ALA A 191 16.17 10.20 0.02
C ALA A 191 17.26 9.29 -0.59
N ALA A 192 18.20 8.82 0.24
CA ALA A 192 19.27 7.92 -0.14
C ALA A 192 18.81 6.48 -0.47
N ASP A 193 17.58 6.12 -0.07
CA ASP A 193 17.02 4.78 -0.32
C ASP A 193 16.57 4.56 -1.78
N GLY A 194 16.48 5.63 -2.57
CA GLY A 194 16.04 5.56 -3.94
C GLY A 194 17.13 5.04 -4.89
N LEU A 195 16.72 4.18 -5.84
CA LEU A 195 17.54 3.72 -6.98
C LEU A 195 17.40 4.65 -8.18
#